data_AF-A0A268EPA9-F1
#
_entry.id   AF-A0A268EPA9-F1
#
_cell.length_a   1.000
_cell.length_b   1.000
_cell.length_c   1.000
_cell.angle_alpha   90.00
_cell.angle_beta   90.00
_cell.angle_gamma   90.00
#
_symmetry.space_group_name_H-M   'P 1'
#
loop_
_entity.id
_entity.type
_entity.pdbx_description
1 polymer ?
#
loop_
_entity_poly.entity_id
_entity_poly.type
_entity_poly.pdbx_seq_one_letter_code
_entity_poly.pdbx_strand_id
1 'polypeptide(L)' 'MRALTSPEAAKNGSGQDWGLIICTGCSDIIDTMPTDGVKILYGYCGNEECTGKRRED' A
#
# COMPACT_ATOMS: atom_id res chain seq x y z
N MET A 1 34.69 -10.50 -1.27
CA MET A 1 33.61 -9.52 -1.41
C MET A 1 33.17 -9.10 -0.01
N ARG A 2 33.30 -7.82 0.36
CA ARG A 2 32.79 -7.30 1.65
C ARG A 2 31.40 -6.74 1.40
N ALA A 3 30.39 -7.31 2.04
CA ALA A 3 29.01 -6.83 1.92
C ALA A 3 28.91 -5.42 2.53
N LEU A 4 28.33 -4.47 1.80
CA LEU A 4 28.13 -3.07 2.22
C LEU A 4 26.89 -2.89 3.11
N THR A 5 26.42 -3.94 3.78
CA THR A 5 25.35 -3.80 4.77
C THR A 5 25.98 -3.32 6.06
N SER A 6 25.95 -2.00 6.26
CA SER A 6 26.31 -1.41 7.54
C SER A 6 25.29 -1.90 8.58
N PRO A 7 25.71 -2.56 9.68
CA PRO A 7 24.80 -3.08 10.70
C PRO A 7 24.01 -1.97 11.43
N GLU A 8 24.36 -0.70 11.18
CA GLU A 8 23.70 0.49 11.70
C GLU A 8 22.34 0.78 11.03
N ALA A 9 22.11 0.29 9.80
CA ALA A 9 20.81 0.43 9.12
C ALA A 9 19.70 -0.43 9.77
N ALA A 10 20.07 -1.41 10.61
CA ALA A 10 19.12 -2.29 11.30
C ALA A 10 18.73 -1.79 12.70
N LYS A 11 19.28 -0.66 13.17
CA LYS A 11 19.16 -0.19 14.55
C LYS A 11 18.44 1.16 14.69
N ASN A 12 17.43 1.44 13.88
CA ASN A 12 16.45 2.49 14.20
C ASN A 12 15.18 2.20 13.41
N GLY A 13 14.15 1.73 14.08
CA GLY A 13 12.85 1.60 13.46
C GLY A 13 11.89 0.91 14.39
N SER A 14 11.23 1.67 15.25
CA SER A 14 9.78 1.51 15.36
C SER A 14 9.19 1.83 13.98
N GLY A 15 9.45 0.95 13.00
CA GLY A 15 9.11 1.18 11.61
C GLY A 15 7.61 1.12 11.53
N GLN A 16 6.97 2.26 11.28
CA GLN A 16 5.55 2.25 10.95
C GLN A 16 5.38 1.32 9.74
N ASP A 17 4.54 0.30 9.91
CA ASP A 17 4.21 -0.61 8.81
C ASP A 17 3.37 0.17 7.81
N TRP A 18 3.85 0.32 6.57
CA TRP A 18 3.08 0.98 5.53
C TRP A 18 2.20 -0.02 4.78
N GLY A 19 0.94 0.34 4.59
CA GLY A 19 -0.01 -0.36 3.75
C GLY A 19 -0.18 0.33 2.40
N LEU A 20 -0.48 -0.46 1.38
CA LEU A 20 -0.83 0.00 0.03
C LEU A 20 -2.34 -0.08 -0.14
N ILE A 21 -2.95 0.95 -0.73
CA ILE A 21 -4.35 0.93 -1.14
C ILE A 21 -4.39 0.62 -2.64
N ILE A 22 -5.03 -0.48 -3.02
CA ILE A 22 -5.15 -0.94 -4.42
C ILE A 22 -6.61 -0.82 -4.87
N CYS A 23 -6.83 -0.31 -6.08
CA CYS A 23 -8.14 -0.26 -6.69
C CYS A 23 -8.62 -1.66 -7.07
N THR A 24 -9.75 -2.11 -6.54
CA THR A 24 -10.41 -3.37 -6.93
C THR A 24 -10.90 -3.34 -8.38
N GLY A 25 -11.14 -2.15 -8.94
CA GLY A 25 -11.66 -1.98 -10.29
C GLY A 25 -10.61 -2.16 -11.40
N CYS A 26 -9.47 -1.51 -11.27
CA CYS A 26 -8.39 -1.48 -12.28
C CYS A 26 -7.05 -2.05 -11.80
N SER A 27 -6.95 -2.47 -10.54
CA SER A 27 -5.70 -2.94 -9.90
C SER A 27 -4.58 -1.90 -9.78
N ASP A 28 -4.88 -0.61 -10.00
CA ASP A 28 -3.93 0.46 -9.79
C ASP A 28 -3.71 0.77 -8.30
N ILE A 29 -2.51 1.26 -7.98
CA ILE A 29 -2.20 1.78 -6.64
C ILE A 29 -2.86 3.15 -6.49
N ILE A 30 -3.70 3.29 -5.47
CA ILE A 30 -4.40 4.52 -5.13
C ILE A 30 -3.50 5.39 -4.23
N ASP A 31 -2.98 4.82 -3.15
CA ASP A 31 -2.18 5.55 -2.15
C ASP A 31 -1.41 4.59 -1.23
N THR A 32 -0.55 5.14 -0.37
CA THR A 32 0.11 4.44 0.72
C THR A 32 -0.18 5.13 2.05
N MET A 33 -0.44 4.35 3.11
CA MET A 33 -0.74 4.92 4.43
C MET A 33 -0.09 4.12 5.56
N PRO A 34 0.20 4.74 6.73
CA PRO A 34 0.65 3.99 7.89
C PRO A 34 -0.47 3.04 8.35
N THR A 35 -0.08 1.85 8.74
CA THR A 35 -0.96 0.78 9.21
C THR A 35 -0.32 0.06 10.39
N ASP A 36 -1.13 -0.65 11.16
CA ASP A 36 -0.65 -1.53 12.22
C ASP A 36 -0.49 -2.96 11.68
N GLY A 37 0.34 -3.13 10.65
CA GLY A 37 0.70 -4.43 10.06
C GLY A 37 -0.15 -4.88 8.86
N VAL A 38 -1.11 -4.06 8.39
CA VAL A 38 -1.93 -4.36 7.21
C VAL A 38 -1.23 -3.89 5.94
N LYS A 39 -0.69 -4.83 5.17
CA LYS A 39 0.13 -4.49 3.98
C LYS A 39 -0.67 -4.05 2.77
N ILE A 40 -1.89 -4.56 2.60
CA ILE A 40 -2.72 -4.32 1.42
C ILE A 40 -4.16 -4.04 1.85
N LEU A 41 -4.69 -2.91 1.39
CA LEU A 41 -6.08 -2.52 1.50
C LEU A 41 -6.66 -2.41 0.09
N TYR A 42 -7.93 -2.76 -0.05
CA TYR A 42 -8.64 -2.66 -1.32
C TYR A 42 -9.69 -1.56 -1.27
N GLY A 43 -9.73 -0.73 -2.32
CA GLY A 43 -10.66 0.38 -2.46
C GLY A 43 -11.10 0.57 -3.92
N TYR A 44 -11.82 1.64 -4.21
CA TYR A 44 -12.11 2.06 -5.59
C TYR A 44 -11.47 3.40 -5.84
N CYS A 45 -10.71 3.51 -6.93
CA CYS A 45 -10.17 4.79 -7.37
C CYS A 45 -11.29 5.68 -7.92
N GLY A 46 -11.02 6.98 -8.05
CA GLY A 46 -11.97 7.95 -8.59
C GLY A 46 -12.15 7.91 -10.11
N ASN A 47 -11.54 6.95 -10.81
CA ASN A 47 -11.69 6.84 -12.27
C ASN A 47 -13.12 6.47 -12.61
N GLU A 48 -13.65 7.09 -13.67
CA GLU A 48 -15.02 6.87 -14.14
C GLU A 48 -15.29 5.39 -14.44
N GLU A 49 -14.30 4.70 -15.03
CA GLU A 49 -14.33 3.25 -15.31
C GLU A 49 -14.49 2.38 -14.05
N CYS A 50 -14.03 2.86 -12.89
CA CYS A 50 -14.14 2.17 -11.61
C CYS A 50 -15.33 2.67 -10.77
N THR A 51 -15.84 3.86 -11.05
CA THR A 51 -16.93 4.51 -10.30
C THR A 51 -18.28 3.88 -10.62
N GLY A 52 -18.47 3.39 -11.85
CA GLY A 52 -19.68 2.68 -12.29
C GLY A 52 -19.90 1.29 -11.68
N LYS A 53 -18.95 0.76 -10.88
CA LYS A 53 -19.14 -0.47 -10.10
C LYS A 53 -19.74 -0.22 -8.71
N ARG A 54 -19.98 1.05 -8.32
CA ARG A 54 -20.77 1.36 -7.13
C ARG A 54 -22.27 1.22 -7.45
N ARG A 55 -22.78 -0.01 -7.27
CA ARG A 55 -24.20 -0.40 -7.17
C ARG A 55 -25.00 -0.54 -8.46
N GLU A 56 -25.51 -1.75 -8.65
CA GLU A 56 -26.94 -2.01 -8.91
C GLU A 56 -27.24 -3.38 -8.26
N ASP A 57 -27.94 -3.38 -7.12
CA ASP A 57 -28.59 -4.55 -6.49
C ASP A 57 -30.07 -4.17 -6.34
#